data_AF-A0A820M091-F1
#
_entry.id   AF-A0A820M091-F1
#
_cell.length_a   1.000
_cell.length_b   1.000
_cell.length_c   1.000
_cell.angle_alpha   90.00
_cell.angle_beta   90.00
_cell.angle_gamma   90.00
#
_symmetry.space_group_name_H-M   'P 1'
#
loop_
_entity.id
_entity.type
_entity.pdbx_description
1 polymer ?
#
loop_
_entity_poly.entity_id
_entity_poly.type
_entity_poly.pdbx_seq_one_letter_code
_entity_poly.pdbx_strand_id
1 'polypeptide(L)' 'LDGPQSAYEDDIYPYLKWEKSFLAAQLALNTPILGICLRAPLLADVIGGHSHLGKYGYELGYA' A
#
# COMPACT_ATOMS: atom_id res chain seq x y z
N LEU A 1 8.40 8.14 -0.64
CA LEU A 1 7.49 7.30 -1.44
C LEU A 1 6.10 7.57 -0.92
N ASP A 2 5.56 8.72 -1.33
CA ASP A 2 4.16 9.10 -1.15
C ASP A 2 3.84 9.96 -2.36
N GLY A 3 2.76 9.61 -3.05
CA GLY A 3 2.34 10.25 -4.28
C GLY A 3 0.95 9.74 -4.64
N PRO A 4 0.36 10.23 -5.73
CA PRO A 4 -1.01 9.89 -6.13
C PRO A 4 -1.13 8.46 -6.65
N GLN A 5 -0.09 7.64 -6.55
CA GLN A 5 -0.09 6.28 -7.06
C GLN A 5 -1.13 5.45 -6.31
N SER A 6 -1.84 4.60 -7.03
CA SER A 6 -2.65 3.55 -6.46
C SER A 6 -1.79 2.31 -6.24
N ALA A 7 -2.14 1.51 -5.22
CA ALA A 7 -1.50 0.22 -4.96
C ALA A 7 -1.62 -0.78 -6.14
N TYR A 8 -2.48 -0.48 -7.12
CA TYR A 8 -2.79 -1.32 -8.28
C TYR A 8 -2.17 -0.82 -9.59
N GLU A 9 -1.42 0.29 -9.57
CA GLU A 9 -0.77 0.84 -10.78
C GLU A 9 0.61 0.24 -11.03
N ASP A 10 0.78 -1.04 -10.77
CA ASP A 10 2.07 -1.73 -10.83
C ASP A 10 2.57 -1.97 -12.27
N ASP A 11 1.72 -1.73 -13.26
CA ASP A 11 2.08 -1.64 -14.69
C ASP A 11 2.66 -0.26 -15.05
N ILE A 12 2.22 0.81 -14.38
CA ILE A 12 2.73 2.19 -14.55
C ILE A 12 3.97 2.41 -13.68
N TYR A 13 3.98 1.78 -12.50
CA TYR A 13 5.03 1.89 -11.49
C TYR A 13 5.56 0.50 -11.12
N PRO A 14 6.48 -0.08 -11.92
CA PRO A 14 6.99 -1.44 -11.72
C PRO A 14 7.65 -1.69 -10.35
N TYR A 15 8.13 -0.64 -9.68
CA TYR A 15 8.68 -0.76 -8.33
C TYR A 15 7.65 -1.23 -7.30
N LEU A 16 6.35 -1.02 -7.55
CA LEU A 16 5.27 -1.51 -6.68
C LEU A 16 5.24 -3.04 -6.64
N LYS A 17 5.54 -3.74 -7.74
CA LYS A 17 5.65 -5.21 -7.76
C LYS A 17 6.79 -5.69 -6.85
N TRP A 18 7.91 -4.99 -6.89
CA TRP A 18 9.05 -5.27 -6.02
C TRP A 18 8.72 -5.02 -4.54
N GLU A 19 8.06 -3.89 -4.24
CA GLU A 19 7.70 -3.53 -2.87
C GLU A 19 6.68 -4.51 -2.27
N LYS A 20 5.68 -4.95 -3.04
CA LYS A 20 4.76 -6.03 -2.64
C LYS A 20 5.48 -7.35 -2.37
N SER A 21 6.43 -7.72 -3.23
CA SER A 21 7.22 -8.94 -3.08
C SER A 21 8.09 -8.91 -1.82
N PHE A 22 8.69 -7.75 -1.52
CA PHE A 22 9.45 -7.53 -0.30
C PHE A 22 8.55 -7.64 0.95
N LEU A 23 7.38 -7.00 0.94
CA LEU A 23 6.41 -7.10 2.04
C LEU A 23 5.97 -8.55 2.28
N ALA A 24 5.69 -9.31 1.21
CA ALA A 24 5.31 -10.72 1.30
C ALA A 24 6.42 -11.57 1.95
N ALA A 25 7.68 -11.34 1.59
CA ALA A 25 8.82 -12.02 2.20
C ALA A 25 8.97 -11.70 3.69
N GLN A 26 8.79 -10.42 4.08
CA GLN A 26 8.86 -10.00 5.48
C GLN A 26 7.70 -10.57 6.32
N LEU A 27 6.50 -10.67 5.74
CA LEU A 27 5.35 -11.34 6.34
C LEU A 27 5.62 -12.82 6.60
N ALA A 28 6.24 -13.53 5.65
CA ALA A 28 6.62 -14.93 5.82
C ALA A 28 7.61 -15.14 6.98
N LEU A 29 8.39 -14.11 7.32
CA LEU A 29 9.31 -14.09 8.45
C LEU A 29 8.66 -13.63 9.78
N ASN A 30 7.33 -13.42 9.82
CA ASN A 30 6.62 -12.84 10.97
C ASN A 30 7.21 -11.51 11.45
N THR A 31 7.79 -10.72 10.53
CA THR A 31 8.34 -9.41 10.89
C THR A 31 7.20 -8.42 11.10
N PRO A 32 7.18 -7.64 12.19
CA PRO A 32 6.19 -6.57 12.35
C PRO A 32 6.39 -5.48 11.28
N ILE A 33 5.32 -5.16 10.55
CA ILE A 33 5.32 -4.18 9.46
C ILE A 33 4.30 -3.07 9.75
N LEU A 34 4.69 -1.82 9.56
CA LEU A 34 3.80 -0.65 9.62
C LEU A 34 3.68 -0.02 8.22
N GLY A 35 2.49 -0.08 7.63
CA GLY A 35 2.16 0.62 6.38
C GLY A 35 1.64 2.04 6.67
N ILE A 36 2.26 3.06 6.08
CA ILE A 36 1.84 4.46 6.21
C ILE A 36 1.46 4.99 4.82
N CYS A 37 0.34 5.71 4.75
CA CYS A 37 -0.19 6.33 3.53
C CYS A 37 -0.26 5.33 2.37
N LEU A 38 0.51 5.49 1.29
CA LEU A 38 0.50 4.57 0.13
C LEU A 38 0.91 3.13 0.49
N ARG A 39 1.70 2.93 1.54
CA ARG A 39 2.16 1.58 1.94
C ARG A 39 1.10 0.76 2.67
N ALA A 40 0.09 1.41 3.24
CA ALA A 40 -1.03 0.72 3.88
C ALA A 40 -1.88 -0.10 2.88
N PRO A 41 -2.36 0.47 1.74
CA PRO A 41 -3.10 -0.30 0.75
C PRO A 41 -2.23 -1.33 0.02
N LEU A 42 -0.92 -1.11 -0.13
CA LEU A 42 0.01 -2.13 -0.65
C LEU A 42 0.11 -3.33 0.30
N LEU A 43 0.24 -3.09 1.60
CA LEU A 43 0.24 -4.15 2.60
C LEU A 43 -1.10 -4.90 2.63
N ALA A 44 -2.21 -4.16 2.53
CA ALA A 44 -3.55 -4.75 2.43
C ALA A 44 -3.65 -5.70 1.22
N ASP A 45 -3.16 -5.28 0.05
CA ASP A 45 -3.15 -6.11 -1.16
C ASP A 45 -2.32 -7.40 -0.98
N VAL A 46 -1.14 -7.32 -0.37
CA VAL A 46 -0.27 -8.47 -0.11
C VAL A 46 -0.92 -9.51 0.80
N ILE A 47 -1.74 -9.08 1.77
CA ILE A 47 -2.46 -10.00 2.68
C ILE A 47 -3.83 -10.45 2.14
N GLY A 48 -4.16 -10.12 0.88
CA GLY A 48 -5.43 -10.48 0.24
C GLY A 48 -6.60 -9.53 0.53
N GLY A 49 -6.33 -8.38 1.13
CA GLY A 49 -7.29 -7.29 1.31
C GLY A 49 -7.35 -6.36 0.10
N HIS A 50 -8.43 -5.56 0.00
CA HIS A 50 -8.60 -4.59 -1.07
C HIS A 50 -8.88 -3.20 -0.52
N SER A 51 -8.22 -2.20 -1.09
CA SER A 51 -8.42 -0.79 -0.77
C SER A 51 -9.23 -0.10 -1.85
N HIS A 52 -10.06 0.87 -1.45
CA HIS A 52 -11.00 1.57 -2.31
C HIS A 52 -11.00 3.07 -2.00
N LEU A 53 -11.44 3.89 -2.96
CA LEU A 53 -11.57 5.32 -2.75
C LEU A 53 -12.55 5.63 -1.62
N GLY A 54 -12.13 6.54 -0.74
CA GLY A 54 -12.96 7.06 0.34
C GLY A 54 -14.16 7.82 -0.21
N LYS A 55 -15.32 7.70 0.47
CA LYS A 55 -16.59 8.31 0.03
C LYS A 55 -16.77 9.75 0.48
N TYR A 56 -15.94 10.24 1.40
CA TYR A 56 -16.13 11.52 2.09
C TYR A 56 -15.16 12.62 1.65
N GLY A 57 -14.49 12.43 0.50
CA GLY A 57 -13.49 13.36 0.00
C GLY A 57 -12.09 13.07 0.55
N TYR A 58 -11.15 13.98 0.28
CA TYR A 58 -9.77 13.85 0.71
C TYR A 58 -9.61 14.30 2.18
N GLU A 59 -8.94 13.47 2.97
CA GLU A 59 -8.51 13.82 4.33
C GLU A 59 -7.20 14.62 4.25
N LEU A 60 -7.30 15.95 4.39
CA LEU A 60 -6.17 16.90 4.26
C LEU A 60 -6.23 17.93 5.38
N GLY A 61 -5.24 17.92 6.28
CA GLY A 61 -5.15 18.85 7.40
C GLY A 61 -5.31 18.18 8.76
N TYR A 62 -5.54 18.99 9.80
CA TYR A 62 -5.77 18.54 11.17
C TYR A 62 -7.05 19.20 11.69
N ALA A 63 -7.88 18.45 12.43
CA ALA A 63 -9.15 18.91 13.00
C ALA A 63 -8.98 19.46 14.43
#